data_AF-F8AM20-F1
#
_entry.id   AF-F8AM20-F1
#
_cell.length_a   1.000
_cell.length_b   1.000
_cell.length_c   1.000
_cell.angle_alpha   90.00
_cell.angle_beta   90.00
_cell.angle_gamma   90.00
#
_symmetry.space_group_name_H-M   'P 1'
#
loop_
_entity.id
_entity.type
_entity.pdbx_description
1 polymer ?
#
loop_
_entity_poly.entity_id
_entity_poly.type
_entity_poly.pdbx_seq_one_letter_code
_entity_poly.pdbx_strand_id
1 'polypeptide(L)'
;MDSKTLVNKILNDIYKNLDEYSKDLIRACNFDVQFKNLYITDDMTGKKYYIRNLMDCEDIPLFEAQNRIYRVKKVSLEKIIDEVIILYLSSRKSKDGYSFEVDSNYKVVEPMVFINYEHKERILMWNELTEEELDEKLADFDMKIDAITEDILKKIGCIDNNNFVVYVDVFMDLEIIKNITEKEGNMVMIWIHPLFIFSDNNVVKGIIAYELSKYNKNILEMFYKDIIEYCKEYKKLCSKNLKILDKIKEIAIKRNDKKVIEELKEMEFI
;
A
#
# COMPACT_ATOMS: atom_id res chain seq x y z
N MET A 1 31.42 9.98 20.84
CA MET A 1 30.10 9.44 21.21
C MET A 1 30.01 8.11 20.52
N ASP A 2 29.64 7.06 21.24
CA ASP A 2 29.54 5.75 20.62
C ASP A 2 28.45 5.71 19.55
N SER A 3 28.65 4.83 18.57
CA SER A 3 27.81 4.69 17.39
C SER A 3 26.34 4.43 17.72
N LYS A 4 26.04 3.63 18.76
CA LYS A 4 24.65 3.29 19.13
C LYS A 4 23.93 4.47 19.77
N THR A 5 24.59 5.18 20.69
CA THR A 5 24.04 6.41 21.29
C THR A 5 23.80 7.47 20.22
N LEU A 6 24.73 7.62 19.27
CA LEU A 6 24.57 8.58 18.17
C LEU A 6 23.38 8.24 17.27
N VAL A 7 23.20 6.97 16.89
CA VAL A 7 22.06 6.52 16.07
C VAL A 7 20.73 6.83 16.76
N ASN A 8 20.60 6.48 18.03
CA ASN A 8 19.40 6.80 18.80
C ASN A 8 19.12 8.30 18.87
N LYS A 9 20.17 9.12 19.00
CA LYS A 9 20.03 10.57 19.00
C LYS A 9 19.55 11.09 17.65
N ILE A 10 20.13 10.60 16.55
CA ILE A 10 19.73 10.95 15.18
C ILE A 10 18.27 10.57 14.93
N LEU A 11 17.85 9.35 15.29
CA LEU A 11 16.47 8.89 15.07
C LEU A 11 15.46 9.75 15.83
N ASN A 12 15.76 10.10 17.08
CA ASN A 12 14.92 10.99 17.88
C ASN A 12 14.85 12.40 17.27
N ASP A 13 15.97 12.94 16.82
CA ASP A 13 16.00 14.27 16.19
C ASP A 13 15.29 14.26 14.83
N ILE A 14 15.40 13.19 14.04
CA ILE A 14 14.60 12.99 12.84
C ILE A 14 13.12 13.06 13.20
N TYR A 15 12.65 12.18 14.08
CA TYR A 15 11.23 12.06 14.42
C TYR A 15 10.66 13.38 14.95
N LYS A 16 11.38 14.08 15.83
CA LYS A 16 10.95 15.38 16.37
C LYS A 16 10.75 16.45 15.31
N ASN A 17 11.52 16.40 14.22
CA ASN A 17 11.53 17.40 13.17
C ASN A 17 10.69 17.02 11.93
N LEU A 18 10.00 15.86 11.95
CA LEU A 18 8.99 15.54 10.94
C LEU A 18 7.71 16.36 11.15
N ASP A 19 6.92 16.50 10.09
CA ASP A 19 5.53 16.97 10.16
C ASP A 19 4.64 15.95 10.89
N GLU A 20 3.51 16.42 11.43
CA GLU A 20 2.60 15.58 12.23
C GLU A 20 2.03 14.41 11.44
N TYR A 21 1.67 14.62 10.17
CA TYR A 21 1.15 13.55 9.33
C TYR A 21 2.15 12.40 9.16
N SER A 22 3.40 12.72 8.84
CA SER A 22 4.48 11.72 8.75
C SER A 22 4.74 11.01 10.08
N LYS A 23 4.59 11.69 11.22
CA LYS A 23 4.70 11.05 12.56
C LYS A 23 3.56 10.06 12.79
N ASP A 24 2.33 10.43 12.43
CA ASP A 24 1.16 9.57 12.58
C ASP A 24 1.27 8.32 11.71
N LEU A 25 1.73 8.44 10.46
CA LEU A 25 1.97 7.29 9.60
C LEU A 25 2.99 6.30 10.22
N ILE A 26 4.04 6.79 10.87
CA ILE A 26 5.02 5.94 11.55
C ILE A 26 4.43 5.31 12.82
N ARG A 27 3.75 6.10 13.67
CA ARG A 27 3.36 5.67 15.03
C ARG A 27 2.02 4.94 15.07
N ALA A 28 1.03 5.43 14.33
CA ALA A 28 -0.33 4.91 14.34
C ALA A 28 -0.53 3.84 13.25
N CYS A 29 0.07 4.05 12.07
CA CYS A 29 -0.13 3.16 10.93
C CYS A 29 0.98 2.12 10.73
N ASN A 30 2.04 2.13 11.56
CA ASN A 30 3.18 1.20 11.49
C ASN A 30 3.88 1.15 10.13
N PHE A 31 4.04 2.29 9.45
CA PHE A 31 4.70 2.34 8.15
C PHE A 31 6.19 2.02 8.26
N ASP A 32 6.71 1.31 7.25
CA ASP A 32 8.13 1.04 7.10
C ASP A 32 8.91 2.34 6.81
N VAL A 33 9.98 2.58 7.56
CA VAL A 33 10.83 3.77 7.38
C VAL A 33 12.10 3.40 6.63
N GLN A 34 12.31 4.04 5.49
CA GLN A 34 13.54 3.95 4.71
C GLN A 34 14.33 5.24 4.79
N PHE A 35 15.65 5.13 4.96
CA PHE A 35 16.56 6.26 4.96
C PHE A 35 17.39 6.32 3.68
N LYS A 36 17.45 7.50 3.06
CA LYS A 36 18.37 7.80 1.95
C LYS A 36 19.50 8.67 2.46
N ASN A 37 20.72 8.21 2.19
CA ASN A 37 21.98 8.89 2.55
C ASN A 37 22.22 9.08 4.05
N LEU A 38 21.55 8.31 4.91
CA LEU A 38 21.90 8.20 6.31
C LEU A 38 23.11 7.27 6.46
N TYR A 39 24.15 7.78 7.09
CA TYR A 39 25.31 7.00 7.49
C TYR A 39 26.00 7.64 8.69
N ILE A 40 26.63 6.79 9.49
CA ILE A 40 27.58 7.21 10.53
C ILE A 40 29.00 6.85 10.08
N THR A 41 29.99 7.59 10.57
CA THR A 41 31.40 7.37 10.21
C THR A 41 32.19 7.04 11.46
N ASP A 42 32.96 5.96 11.41
CA ASP A 42 33.95 5.63 12.44
C ASP A 42 35.07 6.67 12.42
N ASP A 43 35.32 7.31 13.56
CA ASP A 43 36.29 8.41 13.64
C ASP A 43 37.75 7.94 13.52
N MET A 44 38.04 6.67 13.85
CA MET A 44 39.38 6.11 13.76
C MET A 44 39.69 5.61 12.34
N THR A 45 38.75 4.89 11.72
CA THR A 45 38.98 4.23 10.42
C THR A 45 38.45 5.03 9.23
N GLY A 46 37.58 6.03 9.46
CA GLY A 46 36.88 6.75 8.41
C GLY A 46 35.84 5.92 7.66
N LYS A 47 35.61 4.66 8.08
CA LYS A 47 34.64 3.75 7.44
C LYS A 47 33.21 4.26 7.65
N LYS A 48 32.41 4.24 6.58
CA LYS A 48 30.99 4.62 6.61
C LYS A 48 30.11 3.39 6.80
N TYR A 49 29.16 3.50 7.71
CA TYR A 49 28.10 2.52 7.94
C TYR A 49 26.78 3.15 7.54
N TYR A 50 26.21 2.66 6.43
CA TYR A 50 24.95 3.17 5.89
C TYR A 50 23.78 2.51 6.59
N ILE A 51 22.77 3.31 6.89
CA ILE A 51 21.52 2.90 7.53
C ILE A 51 20.43 3.12 6.48
N ARG A 52 19.77 2.06 6.03
CA ARG A 52 18.75 2.10 4.98
C ARG A 52 17.34 1.95 5.54
N ASN A 53 17.17 1.35 6.70
CA ASN A 53 15.90 1.14 7.38
C ASN A 53 16.13 1.09 8.91
N LEU A 54 15.07 0.89 9.69
CA LEU A 54 15.17 0.81 11.15
C LEU A 54 15.89 -0.46 11.66
N MET A 55 15.79 -1.59 10.95
CA MET A 55 16.48 -2.84 11.32
C MET A 55 18.00 -2.69 11.23
N ASP A 56 18.49 -1.97 10.22
CA ASP A 56 19.93 -1.68 10.06
C ASP A 56 20.51 -0.96 11.30
N CYS A 57 19.69 -0.26 12.10
CA CYS A 57 20.14 0.41 13.32
C CYS A 57 20.58 -0.57 14.41
N GLU A 58 19.98 -1.77 14.47
CA GLU A 58 20.29 -2.80 15.46
C GLU A 58 21.63 -3.48 15.17
N ASP A 59 21.97 -3.60 13.88
CA ASP A 59 23.16 -4.30 13.38
C ASP A 59 24.44 -3.45 13.35
N ILE A 60 24.36 -2.19 13.78
CA ILE A 60 25.52 -1.29 13.79
C ILE A 60 26.55 -1.74 14.84
N PRO A 61 27.82 -1.95 14.44
CA PRO A 61 28.87 -2.28 15.39
C PRO A 61 29.14 -1.11 16.33
N LEU A 62 29.61 -1.41 17.54
CA LEU A 62 30.00 -0.42 18.53
C LEU A 62 31.36 0.19 18.15
N PHE A 63 31.42 1.51 17.95
CA PHE A 63 32.66 2.26 17.70
C PHE A 63 32.49 3.74 18.08
N GLU A 64 33.60 4.47 18.18
CA GLU A 64 33.56 5.93 18.36
C GLU A 64 33.21 6.63 17.05
N ALA A 65 32.04 7.26 17.01
CA ALA A 65 31.53 7.89 15.81
C ALA A 65 32.01 9.34 15.68
N GLN A 66 32.33 9.71 14.45
CA GLN A 66 32.70 11.08 14.09
C GLN A 66 31.54 12.04 14.31
N ASN A 67 31.85 13.22 14.85
CA ASN A 67 30.89 14.31 14.97
C ASN A 67 30.50 14.85 13.60
N ARG A 68 29.20 14.93 13.35
CA ARG A 68 28.62 15.39 12.09
C ARG A 68 27.39 16.24 12.37
N ILE A 69 27.12 17.16 11.46
CA ILE A 69 25.85 17.88 11.37
C ILE A 69 24.97 17.06 10.44
N TYR A 70 23.86 16.54 10.95
CA TYR A 70 22.86 15.82 10.17
C TYR A 70 21.72 16.76 9.80
N ARG A 71 21.17 16.54 8.61
CA ARG A 71 20.10 17.36 8.09
C ARG A 71 19.05 16.53 7.41
N VAL A 72 17.79 16.68 7.82
CA VAL A 72 16.64 16.14 7.09
C VAL A 72 16.28 17.10 5.96
N LYS A 73 16.16 16.57 4.75
CA LYS A 73 15.94 17.35 3.52
C LYS A 73 14.54 17.22 2.94
N LYS A 74 13.98 16.01 2.98
CA LYS A 74 12.71 15.70 2.35
C LYS A 74 12.13 14.46 3.01
N VAL A 75 10.81 14.45 3.15
CA VAL A 75 10.02 13.23 3.34
C VAL A 75 9.35 12.90 2.02
N SER A 76 9.46 11.65 1.55
CA SER A 76 8.68 11.17 0.41
C SER A 76 7.60 10.22 0.90
N LEU A 77 6.37 10.57 0.54
CA LEU A 77 5.18 9.74 0.66
C LEU A 77 4.80 9.13 -0.70
N GLU A 78 5.70 9.17 -1.70
CA GLU A 78 5.48 8.58 -3.03
C GLU A 78 5.21 7.06 -2.98
N LYS A 79 5.57 6.40 -1.87
CA LYS A 79 5.33 4.97 -1.61
C LYS A 79 4.34 4.71 -0.47
N ILE A 80 3.47 5.67 -0.16
CA ILE A 80 2.47 5.54 0.92
C ILE A 80 1.58 4.30 0.71
N ILE A 81 1.29 3.91 -0.54
CA ILE A 81 0.50 2.71 -0.90
C ILE A 81 1.21 1.41 -0.51
N ASP A 82 2.55 1.38 -0.63
CA ASP A 82 3.37 0.24 -0.19
C ASP A 82 3.62 0.31 1.34
N GLU A 83 2.95 1.21 2.07
CA GLU A 83 3.12 1.44 3.51
C GLU A 83 4.56 1.83 3.88
N VAL A 84 5.25 2.55 2.98
CA VAL A 84 6.65 2.97 3.12
C VAL A 84 6.80 4.49 3.09
N ILE A 85 7.53 5.03 4.07
CA ILE A 85 8.00 6.42 4.09
C ILE A 85 9.49 6.47 3.79
N ILE A 86 9.91 7.38 2.91
CA ILE A 86 11.33 7.55 2.57
C ILE A 86 11.85 8.91 3.07
N LEU A 87 12.78 8.87 4.01
CA LEU A 87 13.43 10.03 4.59
C LEU A 87 14.76 10.32 3.90
N TYR A 88 14.90 11.51 3.31
CA TYR A 88 16.11 11.93 2.64
C TYR A 88 16.96 12.78 3.59
N LEU A 89 18.16 12.31 3.88
CA LEU A 89 19.09 12.98 4.77
C LEU A 89 20.36 13.44 4.05
N SER A 90 21.12 14.28 4.73
CA SER A 90 22.50 14.55 4.41
C SER A 90 23.30 14.78 5.68
N SER A 91 24.61 14.67 5.59
CA SER A 91 25.47 14.98 6.72
C SER A 91 26.81 15.56 6.27
N ARG A 92 27.36 16.46 7.09
CA ARG A 92 28.72 17.01 6.92
C ARG A 92 29.51 16.87 8.21
N LYS A 93 30.84 16.79 8.13
CA LYS A 93 31.70 16.74 9.31
C LYS A 93 31.52 18.01 10.14
N SER A 94 31.51 17.85 11.47
CA SER A 94 31.39 18.96 12.42
C SER A 94 32.63 19.06 13.28
N LYS A 95 33.07 20.29 13.56
CA LYS A 95 34.13 20.58 14.55
C LYS A 95 33.55 20.83 15.94
N ASP A 96 32.32 21.31 16.01
CA ASP A 96 31.67 21.80 17.24
C ASP A 96 30.79 20.74 17.92
N GLY A 97 30.97 19.47 17.55
CA GLY A 97 30.17 18.36 18.04
C GLY A 97 28.99 18.00 17.14
N TYR A 98 28.17 17.06 17.62
CA TYR A 98 26.93 16.66 16.94
C TYR A 98 25.90 17.79 16.92
N SER A 99 25.25 17.99 15.78
CA SER A 99 24.03 18.79 15.68
C SER A 99 23.09 18.23 14.63
N PHE A 100 21.82 18.59 14.75
CA PHE A 100 20.77 18.22 13.82
C PHE A 100 20.02 19.49 13.37
N GLU A 101 19.74 19.59 12.08
CA GLU A 101 19.03 20.73 11.49
C GLU A 101 18.02 20.27 10.44
N VAL A 102 17.02 21.10 10.17
CA VAL A 102 16.07 20.92 9.06
C VAL A 102 16.59 21.72 7.87
N ASP A 103 16.63 21.14 6.67
CA ASP A 103 17.02 21.88 5.48
C ASP A 103 16.07 23.05 5.24
N SER A 104 16.59 24.20 4.82
CA SER A 104 15.76 25.37 4.52
C SER A 104 14.75 25.11 3.41
N ASN A 105 15.05 24.15 2.52
CA ASN A 105 14.16 23.69 1.46
C ASN A 105 13.47 22.37 1.83
N TYR A 106 13.30 22.08 3.12
CA TYR A 106 12.55 20.92 3.57
C TYR A 106 11.16 20.89 2.94
N LYS A 107 10.78 19.73 2.43
CA LYS A 107 9.45 19.50 1.89
C LYS A 107 8.98 18.07 2.14
N VAL A 108 7.69 17.94 2.33
CA VAL A 108 6.97 16.67 2.19
C VAL A 108 6.60 16.55 0.72
N VAL A 109 7.01 15.46 0.08
CA VAL A 109 6.57 15.12 -1.28
C VAL A 109 5.43 14.15 -1.13
N GLU A 110 4.23 14.67 -1.32
CA GLU A 110 2.99 13.91 -1.36
C GLU A 110 3.05 12.81 -2.43
N PRO A 111 2.25 11.73 -2.27
CA PRO A 111 2.09 10.75 -3.33
C PRO A 111 1.66 11.45 -4.62
N MET A 112 2.44 11.25 -5.69
CA MET A 112 1.99 11.64 -7.01
C MET A 112 1.00 10.57 -7.48
N VAL A 113 -0.28 10.77 -7.22
CA VAL A 113 -1.33 9.93 -7.79
C VAL A 113 -1.42 10.26 -9.27
N PHE A 114 -0.84 9.39 -10.10
CA PHE A 114 -1.03 9.48 -11.55
C PHE A 114 -2.40 8.89 -11.89
N ILE A 115 -3.41 9.76 -12.01
CA ILE A 115 -4.76 9.41 -12.43
C ILE A 115 -4.79 9.42 -13.96
N ASN A 116 -5.07 8.27 -14.55
CA ASN A 116 -5.24 8.17 -15.99
C ASN A 116 -6.65 8.58 -16.44
N TYR A 117 -6.90 8.58 -17.75
CA TYR A 117 -8.19 8.99 -18.30
C TYR A 117 -9.37 8.18 -17.74
N GLU A 118 -9.27 6.85 -17.74
CA GLU A 118 -10.34 5.96 -17.26
C GLU A 118 -10.67 6.20 -15.78
N HIS A 119 -9.65 6.34 -14.94
CA HIS A 119 -9.84 6.64 -13.52
C HIS A 119 -10.48 8.01 -13.33
N LYS A 120 -10.00 9.03 -14.06
CA LYS A 120 -10.56 10.39 -14.00
C LYS A 120 -12.03 10.41 -14.42
N GLU A 121 -12.41 9.69 -15.46
CA GLU A 121 -13.80 9.58 -15.91
C GLU A 121 -14.69 9.01 -14.80
N ARG A 122 -14.25 7.96 -14.08
CA ARG A 122 -15.06 7.42 -12.97
C ARG A 122 -15.18 8.37 -11.79
N ILE A 123 -14.14 9.15 -11.50
CA ILE A 123 -14.21 10.20 -10.46
C ILE A 123 -15.24 11.26 -10.88
N LEU A 124 -15.25 11.67 -12.16
CA LEU A 124 -16.25 12.60 -12.67
C LEU A 124 -17.66 12.01 -12.59
N MET A 125 -17.86 10.77 -13.05
CA MET A 125 -19.14 10.06 -12.94
C MET A 125 -19.62 10.00 -11.49
N TRP A 126 -18.74 9.73 -10.53
CA TRP A 126 -19.08 9.71 -9.11
C TRP A 126 -19.53 11.09 -8.61
N ASN A 127 -18.77 12.14 -8.94
CA ASN A 127 -19.03 13.50 -8.48
C ASN A 127 -20.25 14.15 -9.15
N GLU A 128 -20.66 13.67 -10.31
CA GLU A 128 -21.82 14.16 -11.06
C GLU A 128 -23.14 13.53 -10.61
N LEU A 129 -23.11 12.46 -9.80
CA LEU A 129 -24.31 11.85 -9.24
C LEU A 129 -25.03 12.84 -8.30
N THR A 130 -26.32 13.00 -8.52
CA THR A 130 -27.21 13.61 -7.54
C THR A 130 -27.37 12.68 -6.32
N GLU A 131 -27.87 13.21 -5.21
CA GLU A 131 -28.14 12.42 -3.99
C GLU A 131 -29.10 11.25 -4.28
N GLU A 132 -30.17 11.49 -5.06
CA GLU A 132 -31.12 10.46 -5.46
C GLU A 132 -30.47 9.37 -6.33
N GLU A 133 -29.63 9.75 -7.31
CA GLU A 133 -28.93 8.78 -8.16
C GLU A 133 -27.86 8.00 -7.40
N LEU A 134 -27.18 8.63 -6.44
CA LEU A 134 -26.20 7.97 -5.59
C LEU A 134 -26.89 6.91 -4.71
N ASP A 135 -28.02 7.25 -4.10
CA ASP A 135 -28.81 6.31 -3.28
C ASP A 135 -29.29 5.12 -4.13
N GLU A 136 -29.81 5.37 -5.34
CA GLU A 136 -30.19 4.29 -6.26
C GLU A 136 -29.00 3.39 -6.61
N LYS A 137 -27.85 3.99 -6.93
CA LYS A 137 -26.63 3.25 -7.28
C LYS A 137 -26.11 2.41 -6.12
N LEU A 138 -26.13 2.94 -4.91
CA LEU A 138 -25.71 2.22 -3.71
C LEU A 138 -26.64 1.04 -3.42
N ALA A 139 -27.96 1.24 -3.53
CA ALA A 139 -28.94 0.18 -3.36
C ALA A 139 -28.77 -0.95 -4.40
N ASP A 140 -28.59 -0.59 -5.68
CA ASP A 140 -28.31 -1.55 -6.75
C ASP A 140 -27.02 -2.34 -6.49
N PHE A 141 -26.00 -1.65 -5.99
CA PHE A 141 -24.71 -2.27 -5.71
C PHE A 141 -24.76 -3.21 -4.50
N ASP A 142 -25.51 -2.86 -3.45
CA ASP A 142 -25.73 -3.72 -2.29
C ASP A 142 -26.45 -5.01 -2.69
N MET A 143 -27.54 -4.92 -3.47
CA MET A 143 -28.23 -6.09 -4.00
C MET A 143 -27.30 -7.00 -4.81
N LYS A 144 -26.43 -6.39 -5.60
CA LYS A 144 -25.43 -7.09 -6.41
C LYS A 144 -24.34 -7.75 -5.55
N ILE A 145 -23.85 -7.06 -4.53
CA ILE A 145 -22.89 -7.61 -3.56
C ILE A 145 -23.48 -8.85 -2.91
N ASP A 146 -24.72 -8.77 -2.42
CA ASP A 146 -25.37 -9.86 -1.69
C ASP A 146 -25.46 -11.12 -2.55
N ALA A 147 -25.93 -10.96 -3.80
CA ALA A 147 -26.04 -12.07 -4.74
C ALA A 147 -24.66 -12.70 -5.06
N ILE A 148 -23.64 -11.87 -5.32
CA ILE A 148 -22.28 -12.34 -5.64
C ILE A 148 -21.66 -13.06 -4.43
N THR A 149 -21.82 -12.48 -3.25
CA THR A 149 -21.35 -12.99 -1.96
C THR A 149 -21.94 -14.37 -1.67
N GLU A 150 -23.26 -14.52 -1.82
CA GLU A 150 -23.95 -15.79 -1.61
C GLU A 150 -23.45 -16.88 -2.57
N ASP A 151 -23.24 -16.52 -3.84
CA ASP A 151 -22.72 -17.43 -4.87
C ASP A 151 -21.28 -17.89 -4.58
N ILE A 152 -20.41 -16.98 -4.11
CA ILE A 152 -19.04 -17.32 -3.70
C ILE A 152 -19.08 -18.26 -2.49
N LEU A 153 -19.90 -17.96 -1.48
CA LEU A 153 -20.05 -18.76 -0.27
C LEU A 153 -20.51 -20.19 -0.53
N LYS A 154 -21.56 -20.33 -1.35
CA LYS A 154 -22.09 -21.63 -1.76
C LYS A 154 -21.01 -22.51 -2.37
N LYS A 155 -20.13 -21.93 -3.19
CA LYS A 155 -19.02 -22.64 -3.84
C LYS A 155 -17.92 -23.01 -2.88
N ILE A 156 -17.58 -22.15 -1.92
CA ILE A 156 -16.54 -22.43 -0.91
C ILE A 156 -16.99 -23.51 0.09
N GLY A 157 -18.31 -23.73 0.21
CA GLY A 157 -18.88 -24.71 1.14
C GLY A 157 -18.92 -24.21 2.59
N CYS A 158 -18.80 -22.89 2.79
CA CYS A 158 -18.83 -22.24 4.10
C CYS A 158 -20.14 -21.48 4.31
N ILE A 159 -21.29 -22.15 4.11
CA ILE A 159 -22.61 -21.52 4.27
C ILE A 159 -22.86 -21.14 5.75
N ASP A 160 -22.22 -21.83 6.70
CA ASP A 160 -22.59 -21.75 8.13
C ASP A 160 -21.78 -20.73 8.97
N ASN A 161 -20.87 -19.97 8.37
CA ASN A 161 -20.10 -18.94 9.07
C ASN A 161 -20.36 -17.56 8.44
N ASN A 162 -21.53 -16.98 8.75
CA ASN A 162 -22.00 -15.59 8.46
C ASN A 162 -21.08 -14.51 9.05
N ASN A 163 -19.81 -14.62 8.73
CA ASN A 163 -18.70 -13.93 9.33
C ASN A 163 -18.01 -13.07 8.28
N PHE A 164 -18.70 -12.70 7.20
CA PHE A 164 -18.19 -11.63 6.37
C PHE A 164 -19.30 -10.76 5.83
N VAL A 165 -18.96 -9.50 5.65
CA VAL A 165 -19.83 -8.48 5.09
C VAL A 165 -19.02 -7.67 4.11
N VAL A 166 -19.65 -7.23 3.03
CA VAL A 166 -19.01 -6.44 1.99
C VAL A 166 -19.82 -5.17 1.83
N TYR A 167 -19.13 -4.03 1.82
CA TYR A 167 -19.73 -2.71 1.72
C TYR A 167 -18.95 -1.85 0.71
N VAL A 168 -19.58 -0.81 0.19
CA VAL A 168 -18.87 0.29 -0.47
C VAL A 168 -18.49 1.32 0.58
N ASP A 169 -17.24 1.76 0.58
CA ASP A 169 -16.79 2.84 1.46
C ASP A 169 -16.85 4.19 0.72
N VAL A 170 -17.97 4.88 0.89
CA VAL A 170 -18.25 6.19 0.27
C VAL A 170 -17.31 7.32 0.74
N PHE A 171 -16.50 7.10 1.78
CA PHE A 171 -15.59 8.10 2.34
C PHE A 171 -14.14 7.93 1.87
N MET A 172 -13.84 6.92 1.05
CA MET A 172 -12.51 6.73 0.50
C MET A 172 -12.08 7.88 -0.41
N ASP A 173 -10.78 8.18 -0.38
CA ASP A 173 -10.16 9.06 -1.36
C ASP A 173 -10.27 8.43 -2.76
N LEU A 174 -11.10 9.04 -3.61
CA LEU A 174 -11.39 8.56 -4.97
C LEU A 174 -10.13 8.49 -5.85
N GLU A 175 -9.09 9.27 -5.52
CA GLU A 175 -7.81 9.25 -6.23
C GLU A 175 -6.99 7.99 -5.89
N ILE A 176 -7.26 7.32 -4.76
CA ILE A 176 -6.45 6.19 -4.28
C ILE A 176 -7.29 4.91 -4.29
N ILE A 177 -7.22 4.17 -5.39
CA ILE A 177 -7.91 2.88 -5.53
C ILE A 177 -7.27 1.83 -4.63
N LYS A 178 -7.88 1.61 -3.46
CA LYS A 178 -7.55 0.56 -2.50
C LYS A 178 -8.84 0.00 -1.91
N ASN A 179 -9.03 -1.31 -2.02
CA ASN A 179 -10.03 -2.02 -1.23
C ASN A 179 -9.39 -2.38 0.13
N ILE A 180 -10.17 -2.29 1.20
CA ILE A 180 -9.70 -2.60 2.55
C ILE A 180 -10.43 -3.86 3.03
N THR A 181 -9.71 -4.76 3.70
CA THR A 181 -10.34 -5.88 4.39
C THR A 181 -9.91 -5.89 5.84
N GLU A 182 -10.88 -5.84 6.73
CA GLU A 182 -10.70 -5.82 8.18
C GLU A 182 -11.22 -7.13 8.78
N LYS A 183 -10.57 -7.58 9.85
CA LYS A 183 -11.02 -8.77 10.58
C LYS A 183 -11.29 -8.38 12.03
N GLU A 184 -12.55 -8.38 12.42
CA GLU A 184 -12.99 -8.13 13.79
C GLU A 184 -13.51 -9.42 14.42
N GLY A 185 -12.65 -10.05 15.23
CA GLY A 185 -12.92 -11.34 15.85
C GLY A 185 -13.16 -12.42 14.81
N ASN A 186 -14.41 -12.86 14.70
CA ASN A 186 -14.82 -13.85 13.71
C ASN A 186 -15.33 -13.21 12.41
N MET A 187 -15.67 -11.93 12.39
CA MET A 187 -16.19 -11.23 11.21
C MET A 187 -15.06 -10.68 10.32
N VAL A 188 -15.25 -10.72 9.00
CA VAL A 188 -14.37 -10.19 7.95
C VAL A 188 -15.17 -9.14 7.19
N MET A 189 -14.77 -7.88 7.28
CA MET A 189 -15.43 -6.79 6.57
C MET A 189 -14.58 -6.41 5.36
N ILE A 190 -15.19 -6.37 4.18
CA ILE A 190 -14.53 -5.93 2.94
C ILE A 190 -15.15 -4.59 2.54
N TRP A 191 -14.32 -3.56 2.52
CA TRP A 191 -14.66 -2.22 2.05
C TRP A 191 -14.17 -2.08 0.60
N ILE A 192 -15.13 -2.06 -0.33
CA ILE A 192 -14.90 -1.87 -1.76
C ILE A 192 -14.82 -0.38 -2.06
N HIS A 193 -13.81 0.00 -2.83
CA HIS A 193 -13.61 1.38 -3.25
C HIS A 193 -14.78 1.89 -4.12
N PRO A 194 -15.26 3.13 -3.91
CA PRO A 194 -16.44 3.71 -4.58
C PRO A 194 -16.50 3.54 -6.08
N LEU A 195 -15.37 3.75 -6.76
CA LEU A 195 -15.32 3.73 -8.23
C LEU A 195 -15.62 2.34 -8.84
N PHE A 196 -15.64 1.27 -8.04
CA PHE A 196 -16.08 -0.05 -8.50
C PHE A 196 -17.61 -0.18 -8.60
N ILE A 197 -18.38 0.80 -8.13
CA ILE A 197 -19.83 0.87 -8.34
C ILE A 197 -20.19 0.85 -9.84
N PHE A 198 -19.30 1.41 -10.67
CA PHE A 198 -19.44 1.46 -12.13
C PHE A 198 -18.92 0.19 -12.84
N SER A 199 -18.44 -0.81 -12.09
CA SER A 199 -17.83 -2.01 -12.66
C SER A 199 -18.83 -3.15 -12.83
N ASP A 200 -18.58 -4.03 -13.80
CA ASP A 200 -19.41 -5.20 -14.06
C ASP A 200 -19.42 -6.22 -12.90
N ASN A 201 -20.42 -7.10 -12.88
CA ASN A 201 -20.57 -8.12 -11.82
C ASN A 201 -19.36 -9.06 -11.73
N ASN A 202 -18.73 -9.37 -12.87
CA ASN A 202 -17.54 -10.21 -12.89
C ASN A 202 -16.35 -9.55 -12.17
N VAL A 203 -16.19 -8.23 -12.31
CA VAL A 203 -15.15 -7.46 -11.62
C VAL A 203 -15.39 -7.47 -10.12
N VAL A 204 -16.62 -7.18 -9.68
CA VAL A 204 -16.99 -7.17 -8.25
C VAL A 204 -16.80 -8.54 -7.61
N LYS A 205 -17.19 -9.61 -8.32
CA LYS A 205 -16.91 -10.98 -7.90
C LYS A 205 -15.40 -11.25 -7.78
N GLY A 206 -14.62 -10.75 -8.72
CA GLY A 206 -13.15 -10.80 -8.67
C GLY A 206 -12.56 -10.07 -7.47
N ILE A 207 -13.09 -8.90 -7.11
CA ILE A 207 -12.68 -8.13 -5.93
C ILE A 207 -12.91 -8.95 -4.66
N ILE A 208 -14.14 -9.41 -4.45
CA ILE A 208 -14.51 -10.17 -3.25
C ILE A 208 -13.66 -11.44 -3.14
N ALA A 209 -13.54 -12.20 -4.23
CA ALA A 209 -12.70 -13.40 -4.25
C ALA A 209 -11.22 -13.10 -3.96
N TYR A 210 -10.68 -12.00 -4.51
CA TYR A 210 -9.30 -11.58 -4.26
C TYR A 210 -9.06 -11.23 -2.79
N GLU A 211 -9.92 -10.39 -2.22
CA GLU A 211 -9.83 -9.96 -0.83
C GLU A 211 -9.96 -11.14 0.13
N LEU A 212 -10.92 -12.05 -0.09
CA LEU A 212 -11.06 -13.27 0.69
C LEU A 212 -9.88 -14.24 0.52
N SER A 213 -9.25 -14.27 -0.65
CA SER A 213 -8.11 -15.16 -0.92
C SER A 213 -6.88 -14.84 -0.08
N LYS A 214 -6.79 -13.62 0.49
CA LYS A 214 -5.75 -13.23 1.45
C LYS A 214 -5.84 -14.06 2.74
N TYR A 215 -7.03 -14.55 3.09
CA TYR A 215 -7.29 -15.35 4.29
C TYR A 215 -7.36 -16.85 4.02
N ASN A 216 -7.86 -17.25 2.84
CA ASN A 216 -7.97 -18.65 2.46
C ASN A 216 -7.39 -18.90 1.06
N LYS A 217 -6.23 -19.56 1.01
CA LYS A 217 -5.53 -19.87 -0.24
C LYS A 217 -6.34 -20.74 -1.20
N ASN A 218 -7.29 -21.54 -0.71
CA ASN A 218 -8.15 -22.35 -1.57
C ASN A 218 -9.07 -21.46 -2.44
N ILE A 219 -9.45 -20.28 -1.96
CA ILE A 219 -10.26 -19.33 -2.72
C ILE A 219 -9.49 -18.83 -3.94
N LEU A 220 -8.20 -18.52 -3.79
CA LEU A 220 -7.35 -18.13 -4.92
C LEU A 220 -7.39 -19.21 -6.02
N GLU A 221 -7.24 -20.47 -5.63
CA GLU A 221 -7.26 -21.60 -6.55
C GLU A 221 -8.63 -21.85 -7.20
N MET A 222 -9.73 -21.60 -6.50
CA MET A 222 -11.08 -21.81 -7.01
C MET A 222 -11.54 -20.67 -7.93
N PHE A 223 -11.12 -19.44 -7.63
CA PHE A 223 -11.66 -18.21 -8.24
C PHE A 223 -10.62 -17.40 -9.02
N TYR A 224 -9.44 -17.94 -9.32
CA TYR A 224 -8.39 -17.20 -10.05
C TYR A 224 -8.88 -16.55 -11.35
N LYS A 225 -9.84 -17.16 -12.05
CA LYS A 225 -10.46 -16.59 -13.27
C LYS A 225 -11.27 -15.34 -12.99
N ASP A 226 -12.04 -15.34 -11.92
CA ASP A 226 -12.82 -14.18 -11.49
C ASP A 226 -11.86 -13.07 -11.00
N ILE A 227 -10.80 -13.43 -10.28
CA ILE A 227 -9.78 -12.48 -9.79
C ILE A 227 -9.04 -11.80 -10.96
N ILE A 228 -8.86 -12.49 -12.09
CA ILE A 228 -8.25 -11.88 -13.29
C ILE A 228 -9.10 -10.73 -13.83
N GLU A 229 -10.44 -10.84 -13.82
CA GLU A 229 -11.31 -9.75 -14.27
C GLU A 229 -11.13 -8.49 -13.42
N TYR A 230 -10.99 -8.66 -12.11
CA TYR A 230 -10.59 -7.55 -11.23
C TYR A 230 -9.20 -7.01 -11.57
N CYS A 231 -8.21 -7.86 -11.81
CA CYS A 231 -6.86 -7.40 -12.16
C CYS A 231 -6.82 -6.62 -13.48
N LYS A 232 -7.62 -7.00 -14.48
CA LYS A 232 -7.78 -6.27 -15.74
C LYS A 232 -8.35 -4.88 -15.48
N GLU A 233 -9.41 -4.79 -14.68
CA GLU A 233 -10.02 -3.52 -14.35
C GLU A 233 -9.10 -2.61 -13.53
N TYR A 234 -8.43 -3.18 -12.51
CA TYR A 234 -7.44 -2.46 -11.72
C TYR A 234 -6.31 -1.92 -12.60
N LYS A 235 -5.84 -2.69 -13.58
CA LYS A 235 -4.84 -2.22 -14.54
C LYS A 235 -5.35 -1.06 -15.39
N LYS A 236 -6.59 -1.10 -15.87
CA LYS A 236 -7.18 0.01 -16.62
C LYS A 236 -7.23 1.29 -15.79
N LEU A 237 -7.60 1.19 -14.51
CA LEU A 237 -7.73 2.35 -13.63
C LEU A 237 -6.38 2.88 -13.12
N CYS A 238 -5.45 2.01 -12.76
CA CYS A 238 -4.21 2.40 -12.10
C CYS A 238 -2.97 2.36 -13.01
N SER A 239 -3.10 1.90 -14.26
CA SER A 239 -1.99 1.62 -15.17
C SER A 239 -0.91 0.71 -14.55
N LYS A 240 -1.30 -0.14 -13.60
CA LYS A 240 -0.42 -1.00 -12.81
C LYS A 240 -1.04 -2.38 -12.63
N ASN A 241 -0.21 -3.40 -12.63
CA ASN A 241 -0.62 -4.78 -12.35
C ASN A 241 -0.58 -5.07 -10.85
N LEU A 242 -1.55 -5.86 -10.37
CA LEU A 242 -1.53 -6.40 -9.01
C LEU A 242 -0.53 -7.56 -8.92
N LYS A 243 0.23 -7.62 -7.82
CA LYS A 243 1.21 -8.69 -7.54
C LYS A 243 0.60 -10.10 -7.47
N ILE A 244 -0.73 -10.20 -7.32
CA ILE A 244 -1.44 -11.49 -7.28
C ILE A 244 -1.35 -12.24 -8.62
N LEU A 245 -1.13 -11.54 -9.73
CA LEU A 245 -1.01 -12.15 -11.05
C LEU A 245 0.10 -13.20 -11.13
N ASP A 246 1.21 -13.01 -10.41
CA ASP A 246 2.32 -13.98 -10.35
C ASP A 246 1.84 -15.32 -9.77
N LYS A 247 1.06 -15.28 -8.68
CA LYS A 247 0.49 -16.49 -8.07
C LYS A 247 -0.55 -17.14 -8.97
N ILE A 248 -1.36 -16.33 -9.67
CA ILE A 248 -2.35 -16.84 -10.62
C ILE A 248 -1.66 -17.52 -11.81
N LYS A 249 -0.54 -16.98 -12.29
CA LYS A 249 0.30 -17.58 -13.34
C LYS A 249 0.79 -18.96 -12.94
N GLU A 250 1.29 -19.11 -11.70
CA GLU A 250 1.70 -20.42 -11.18
C GLU A 250 0.54 -21.43 -11.14
N ILE A 251 -0.65 -21.01 -10.70
CA ILE A 251 -1.85 -21.85 -10.66
C ILE A 251 -2.26 -22.28 -12.08
N ALA A 252 -2.29 -21.34 -13.02
CA ALA A 252 -2.66 -21.60 -14.40
C ALA A 252 -1.70 -22.58 -15.08
N ILE A 253 -0.39 -22.44 -14.83
CA ILE A 253 0.64 -23.38 -15.32
C ILE A 253 0.41 -24.78 -14.73
N LYS A 254 0.21 -24.90 -13.41
CA LYS A 254 -0.05 -26.18 -12.74
C LYS A 254 -1.30 -26.87 -13.29
N ARG A 255 -2.33 -26.10 -13.65
CA ARG A 255 -3.60 -26.61 -14.19
C ARG A 255 -3.62 -26.75 -15.72
N ASN A 256 -2.53 -26.38 -16.40
CA ASN A 256 -2.45 -26.34 -17.87
C ASN A 256 -3.58 -25.51 -18.52
N ASP A 257 -3.99 -24.42 -17.86
CA ASP A 257 -5.05 -23.52 -18.33
C ASP A 257 -4.48 -22.53 -19.36
N LYS A 258 -4.42 -22.98 -20.61
CA LYS A 258 -3.82 -22.21 -21.72
C LYS A 258 -4.47 -20.84 -21.92
N LYS A 259 -5.80 -20.75 -21.76
CA LYS A 259 -6.55 -19.51 -21.95
C LYS A 259 -6.08 -18.44 -20.96
N VAL A 260 -6.01 -18.80 -19.68
CA VAL A 260 -5.54 -17.86 -18.65
C VAL A 260 -4.07 -17.50 -18.83
N ILE A 261 -3.22 -18.46 -19.22
CA ILE A 261 -1.80 -18.17 -19.49
C ILE A 261 -1.65 -17.13 -20.62
N GLU A 262 -2.50 -17.18 -21.64
CA GLU A 262 -2.50 -16.24 -22.75
C GLU A 262 -3.01 -14.85 -22.33
N GLU A 263 -4.13 -14.80 -21.60
CA GLU A 263 -4.66 -13.54 -21.04
C GLU A 263 -3.63 -12.83 -20.14
N LEU A 264 -2.90 -13.58 -19.31
CA LEU A 264 -1.85 -13.01 -18.45
C LEU A 264 -0.69 -12.42 -19.25
N LYS A 265 -0.32 -13.03 -20.39
CA LYS A 265 0.72 -12.49 -21.26
C LYS A 265 0.27 -11.16 -21.86
N GLU A 266 -0.96 -11.08 -22.37
CA GLU A 266 -1.51 -9.82 -22.91
C GLU A 266 -1.48 -8.70 -21.86
N MET A 267 -1.73 -9.04 -20.59
CA MET A 267 -1.61 -8.11 -19.46
C MET A 267 -0.16 -7.73 -19.07
N GLU A 268 0.86 -8.45 -19.52
CA GLU A 268 2.28 -8.10 -19.30
C GLU A 268 2.83 -7.18 -20.41
N PHE A 269 2.22 -7.19 -21.61
CA PHE A 269 2.73 -6.48 -22.79
C PHE A 269 2.08 -5.11 -23.09
N ILE A 270 1.11 -4.67 -22.27
CA ILE A 270 0.44 -3.35 -22.35
C ILE A 270 0.90 -2.47 -21.19
#